data_AF-A0A6L7G9M9-F1
#
_entry.id   AF-A0A6L7G9M9-F1
#
_cell.length_a   1.000
_cell.length_b   1.000
_cell.length_c   1.000
_cell.angle_alpha   90.00
_cell.angle_beta   90.00
_cell.angle_gamma   90.00
#
_symmetry.space_group_name_H-M   'P 1'
#
loop_
_entity.id
_entity.type
_entity.pdbx_description
1 polymer ?
#
loop_
_entity_poly.entity_id
_entity_poly.type
_entity_poly.pdbx_seq_one_letter_code
_entity_poly.pdbx_strand_id
1 'polypeptide(L)'
;MYTVAALYHFTRFEDPAALRDPLLALCEAQGICGSLLLAREGINGTIAGPAAGIEAVLAHVRALPGCADLEWKLSTAAERPFARMKVRLKKEIVSMGQPDVDPLARVGHYVEPADWNALIRAEDVAVIDTRNDYEVAIGTFEGAVDPQTESFRDFPAWWEQNKDRFHNKRIAMFCTGGIRCEKSTNFLLGQGVEEVYHLKGGILKYLEEVPAADSTWQGECFVFDRRVSVGHGLVEGPHELCHACRRPILPEDRSRPEYEEGVSCHFCIEETSEADKARFRERQKQIALARARGEHHLPGFDD
;
A
#
# COMPACT_ATOMS: atom_id res chain seq x y z
N MET A 1 15.12 15.70 -4.23
CA MET A 1 14.42 14.98 -3.15
C MET A 1 12.96 15.40 -3.17
N TYR A 2 12.06 14.43 -3.26
CA TYR A 2 10.61 14.62 -3.26
C TYR A 2 10.06 14.40 -1.85
N THR A 3 9.05 15.19 -1.46
CA THR A 3 8.23 14.88 -0.28
C THR A 3 7.12 13.95 -0.73
N VAL A 4 6.94 12.83 -0.03
CA VAL A 4 5.88 11.85 -0.29
C VAL A 4 4.89 11.87 0.86
N ALA A 5 3.60 12.00 0.55
CA ALA A 5 2.51 11.88 1.51
C ALA A 5 1.66 10.65 1.20
N ALA A 6 1.57 9.73 2.17
CA ALA A 6 0.59 8.64 2.16
C ALA A 6 -0.58 9.01 3.07
N LEU A 7 -1.80 8.95 2.55
CA LEU A 7 -2.99 9.40 3.25
C LEU A 7 -4.20 8.52 2.97
N TYR A 8 -5.10 8.44 3.94
CA TYR A 8 -6.45 7.97 3.72
C TYR A 8 -7.39 8.65 4.70
N HIS A 9 -8.66 8.74 4.33
CA HIS A 9 -9.71 9.22 5.22
C HIS A 9 -11.03 8.60 4.81
N PHE A 10 -11.70 7.96 5.77
CA PHE A 10 -13.07 7.53 5.58
C PHE A 10 -14.02 8.70 5.88
N THR A 11 -14.89 9.01 4.93
CA THR A 11 -15.94 10.03 5.05
C THR A 11 -17.02 9.75 4.00
N ARG A 12 -18.22 10.31 4.18
CA ARG A 12 -19.31 10.12 3.21
C ARG A 12 -19.33 11.27 2.21
N PHE A 13 -18.73 11.07 1.04
CA PHE A 13 -18.86 12.00 -0.08
C PHE A 13 -20.18 11.77 -0.81
N GLU A 14 -21.03 12.81 -0.88
CA GLU A 14 -22.29 12.76 -1.63
C GLU A 14 -22.06 12.59 -3.13
N ASP A 15 -21.11 13.35 -3.69
CA ASP A 15 -20.68 13.28 -5.08
C ASP A 15 -19.14 13.30 -5.19
N PRO A 16 -18.47 12.15 -5.07
CA PRO A 16 -17.02 12.07 -5.26
C PRO A 16 -16.58 12.44 -6.69
N ALA A 17 -17.47 12.39 -7.69
CA ALA A 17 -17.12 12.73 -9.07
C ALA A 17 -16.85 14.23 -9.22
N ALA A 18 -17.64 15.07 -8.54
CA ALA A 18 -17.44 16.52 -8.50
C ALA A 18 -16.08 16.93 -7.89
N LEU A 19 -15.50 16.09 -7.02
CA LEU A 19 -14.22 16.36 -6.36
C LEU A 19 -13.01 16.04 -7.25
N ARG A 20 -13.16 15.18 -8.27
CA ARG A 20 -12.05 14.61 -9.03
C ARG A 20 -11.25 15.65 -9.80
N ASP A 21 -11.93 16.44 -10.64
CA ASP A 21 -11.28 17.34 -11.58
C ASP A 21 -10.64 18.55 -10.88
N PRO A 22 -11.29 19.19 -9.88
CA PRO A 22 -10.65 20.24 -9.08
C PRO A 22 -9.41 19.76 -8.32
N LEU A 23 -9.47 18.55 -7.72
CA LEU A 23 -8.35 17.97 -6.99
C LEU A 23 -7.19 17.63 -7.92
N LEU A 24 -7.47 17.09 -9.11
CA LEU A 24 -6.45 16.81 -10.13
C LEU A 24 -5.78 18.11 -10.61
N ALA A 25 -6.57 19.13 -10.94
CA ALA A 25 -6.05 20.42 -11.40
C ALA A 25 -5.17 21.09 -10.34
N LEU A 26 -5.56 21.02 -9.06
CA LEU A 26 -4.72 21.49 -7.96
C LEU A 26 -3.40 20.71 -7.88
N CYS A 27 -3.45 19.38 -7.91
CA CYS A 27 -2.25 18.56 -7.87
C CYS A 27 -1.29 18.89 -9.02
N GLU A 28 -1.81 19.03 -10.25
CA GLU A 28 -1.01 19.40 -11.43
C GLU A 28 -0.40 20.80 -11.30
N ALA A 29 -1.18 21.79 -10.85
CA ALA A 29 -0.71 23.15 -10.61
C ALA A 29 0.38 23.21 -9.52
N GLN A 30 0.35 22.31 -8.54
CA GLN A 30 1.32 22.20 -7.46
C GLN A 30 2.51 21.27 -7.79
N GLY A 31 2.59 20.77 -9.04
CA GLY A 31 3.69 19.90 -9.47
C GLY A 31 3.68 18.53 -8.79
N ILE A 32 2.52 18.05 -8.35
CA ILE A 32 2.35 16.77 -7.66
C ILE A 32 2.22 15.63 -8.68
N CYS A 33 2.81 14.48 -8.37
CA CYS A 33 2.55 13.20 -9.01
C CYS A 33 2.07 12.18 -7.98
N GLY A 34 1.46 11.07 -8.43
CA GLY A 34 0.87 10.10 -7.51
C GLY A 34 -0.47 9.57 -7.95
N SER A 35 -1.18 8.97 -7.01
CA SER A 35 -2.54 8.50 -7.21
C SER A 35 -3.40 8.80 -5.99
N LEU A 36 -4.51 9.48 -6.21
CA LEU A 36 -5.60 9.61 -5.25
C LEU A 36 -6.81 8.83 -5.75
N LEU A 37 -7.43 8.07 -4.87
CA LEU A 37 -8.66 7.33 -5.08
C LEU A 37 -9.77 8.05 -4.33
N LEU A 38 -10.88 8.29 -5.02
CA LEU A 38 -12.09 8.86 -4.45
C LEU A 38 -13.20 7.82 -4.59
N ALA A 39 -13.94 7.60 -3.51
CA ALA A 39 -15.16 6.81 -3.51
C ALA A 39 -16.19 7.50 -2.62
N ARG A 40 -17.43 7.00 -2.59
CA ARG A 40 -18.44 7.49 -1.65
C ARG A 40 -17.98 7.36 -0.19
N GLU A 41 -17.15 6.36 0.10
CA GLU A 41 -16.59 6.08 1.43
C GLU A 41 -15.33 6.89 1.77
N GLY A 42 -14.84 7.78 0.90
CA GLY A 42 -13.78 8.73 1.24
C GLY A 42 -12.66 8.85 0.23
N ILE A 43 -11.43 9.07 0.72
CA ILE A 43 -10.21 9.30 -0.08
C ILE A 43 -9.05 8.41 0.39
N ASN A 44 -8.22 7.92 -0.52
CA ASN A 44 -6.98 7.19 -0.23
C ASN A 44 -5.94 7.48 -1.30
N GLY A 45 -4.67 7.57 -0.93
CA GLY A 45 -3.61 7.56 -1.91
C GLY A 45 -2.23 7.90 -1.40
N THR A 46 -1.30 7.90 -2.35
CA THR A 46 0.06 8.34 -2.14
C THR A 46 0.41 9.35 -3.22
N ILE A 47 0.90 10.51 -2.80
CA ILE A 47 1.28 11.62 -3.66
C ILE A 47 2.68 12.09 -3.33
N ALA A 48 3.38 12.67 -4.31
CA ALA A 48 4.73 13.16 -4.16
C ALA A 48 4.96 14.44 -4.94
N GLY A 49 5.82 15.32 -4.43
CA GLY A 49 6.15 16.59 -5.08
C GLY A 49 6.97 17.52 -4.17
N PRO A 50 7.04 18.81 -4.51
CA PRO A 50 7.60 19.82 -3.62
C PRO A 50 6.83 19.89 -2.30
N ALA A 51 7.53 20.12 -1.19
CA ALA A 51 6.91 20.17 0.15
C ALA A 51 5.73 21.16 0.22
N ALA A 52 5.89 22.38 -0.30
CA ALA A 52 4.83 23.38 -0.35
C ALA A 52 3.62 22.93 -1.19
N GLY A 53 3.85 22.16 -2.25
CA GLY A 53 2.77 21.59 -3.06
C GLY A 53 2.00 20.50 -2.31
N ILE A 54 2.71 19.65 -1.56
CA ILE A 54 2.10 18.63 -0.70
C ILE A 54 1.25 19.29 0.38
N GLU A 55 1.77 20.32 1.05
CA GLU A 55 1.02 21.10 2.05
C GLU A 55 -0.26 21.71 1.46
N ALA A 56 -0.18 22.30 0.25
CA ALA A 56 -1.34 22.88 -0.42
C ALA A 56 -2.42 21.83 -0.75
N VAL A 57 -2.02 20.65 -1.25
CA VAL A 57 -2.97 19.55 -1.53
C VAL A 57 -3.57 19.01 -0.24
N LEU A 58 -2.79 18.79 0.82
CA LEU A 58 -3.29 18.32 2.11
C LEU A 58 -4.25 19.32 2.74
N ALA A 59 -3.95 20.62 2.68
CA ALA A 59 -4.85 21.68 3.15
C ALA A 59 -6.18 21.68 2.37
N HIS A 60 -6.14 21.47 1.05
CA HIS A 60 -7.35 21.32 0.25
C HIS A 60 -8.16 20.08 0.62
N VAL A 61 -7.52 18.93 0.80
CA VAL A 61 -8.22 17.70 1.22
C VAL A 61 -8.87 17.89 2.59
N ARG A 62 -8.18 18.53 3.55
CA ARG A 62 -8.77 18.85 4.87
C ARG A 62 -9.98 19.76 4.80
N ALA A 63 -10.07 20.62 3.79
CA ALA A 63 -11.21 21.50 3.56
C ALA A 63 -12.40 20.78 2.90
N LEU A 64 -12.23 19.54 2.43
CA LEU A 64 -13.34 18.74 1.90
C LEU A 64 -14.31 18.34 3.03
N PRO A 65 -15.60 18.15 2.72
CA PRO A 65 -16.61 17.75 3.72
C PRO A 65 -16.21 16.49 4.48
N GLY A 66 -16.12 16.60 5.81
CA GLY A 66 -15.79 15.50 6.71
C GLY A 66 -14.31 15.09 6.73
N CYS A 67 -13.39 15.87 6.14
CA CYS A 67 -11.95 15.56 6.09
C CYS A 67 -11.07 16.41 7.03
N ALA A 68 -11.66 17.19 7.95
CA ALA A 68 -10.91 18.12 8.80
C ALA A 68 -9.81 17.43 9.64
N ASP A 69 -10.09 16.19 10.05
CA ASP A 69 -9.24 15.32 10.89
C ASP A 69 -8.39 14.34 10.06
N LEU A 70 -8.18 14.61 8.77
CA LEU A 70 -7.28 13.82 7.92
C LEU A 70 -5.92 13.64 8.62
N GLU A 71 -5.49 12.39 8.76
CA GLU A 71 -4.13 12.03 9.11
C GLU A 71 -3.36 11.58 7.86
N TRP A 72 -2.07 11.89 7.81
CA TRP A 72 -1.18 11.48 6.73
C TRP A 72 0.22 11.21 7.28
N LYS A 73 1.04 10.53 6.48
CA LYS A 73 2.44 10.24 6.81
C LYS A 73 3.34 10.82 5.75
N LEU A 74 4.42 11.44 6.20
CA LEU A 74 5.43 12.01 5.32
C LEU A 74 6.63 11.09 5.25
N SER A 75 7.21 10.99 4.06
CA SER A 75 8.50 10.37 3.82
C SER A 75 9.19 11.11 2.68
N THR A 76 10.41 10.73 2.36
CA THR A 76 11.14 11.30 1.23
C THR A 76 11.33 10.29 0.12
N ALA A 77 11.54 10.78 -1.09
CA ALA A 77 12.08 9.99 -2.18
C ALA A 77 13.28 10.67 -2.84
N ALA A 78 14.30 9.89 -3.20
CA ALA A 78 15.47 10.41 -3.91
C ALA A 78 15.09 10.90 -5.31
N GLU A 79 14.35 10.05 -6.02
CA GLU A 79 13.85 10.26 -7.38
C GLU A 79 12.33 10.47 -7.40
N ARG A 80 11.78 10.77 -8.58
CA ARG A 80 10.34 10.96 -8.77
C ARG A 80 9.62 9.61 -8.59
N PRO A 81 8.79 9.42 -7.55
CA PRO A 81 8.27 8.09 -7.22
C PRO A 81 7.06 7.67 -8.08
N PHE A 82 6.47 8.62 -8.83
CA PHE A 82 5.37 8.38 -9.75
C PHE A 82 5.56 9.16 -11.04
N ALA A 83 5.33 8.51 -12.19
CA ALA A 83 5.50 9.16 -13.49
C ALA A 83 4.48 10.29 -13.78
N ARG A 84 3.28 10.24 -13.17
CA ARG A 84 2.21 11.25 -13.36
C ARG A 84 1.25 11.28 -12.20
N MET A 85 0.44 12.34 -12.13
CA MET A 85 -0.71 12.41 -11.23
C MET A 85 -1.91 11.66 -11.79
N LYS A 86 -2.69 11.03 -10.90
CA LYS A 86 -3.98 10.39 -11.21
C LYS A 86 -4.94 10.68 -10.06
N VAL A 87 -6.17 11.11 -10.37
CA VAL A 87 -7.29 11.07 -9.43
C VAL A 87 -8.36 10.15 -10.01
N ARG A 88 -8.69 9.06 -9.31
CA ARG A 88 -9.53 7.98 -9.85
C ARG A 88 -10.77 7.78 -8.99
N LEU A 89 -11.91 7.69 -9.64
CA LEU A 89 -13.14 7.25 -9.00
C LEU A 89 -13.14 5.73 -8.86
N LYS A 90 -13.53 5.26 -7.68
CA LYS A 90 -13.63 3.85 -7.33
C LYS A 90 -14.94 3.59 -6.59
N LYS A 91 -15.32 2.31 -6.53
CA LYS A 91 -16.41 1.85 -5.65
C LYS A 91 -15.98 1.90 -4.19
N GLU A 92 -14.74 1.52 -3.94
CA GLU A 92 -14.10 1.50 -2.63
C GLU A 92 -12.70 2.11 -2.75
N ILE A 93 -12.27 2.91 -1.77
CA ILE A 93 -10.91 3.45 -1.68
C ILE A 93 -9.88 2.39 -1.26
N VAL A 94 -10.36 1.28 -0.69
CA VAL A 94 -9.66 0.00 -0.55
C VAL A 94 -10.66 -1.14 -0.75
N SER A 95 -10.45 -1.96 -1.77
CA SER A 95 -11.45 -2.97 -2.15
C SER A 95 -11.34 -4.23 -1.32
N MET A 96 -12.30 -4.44 -0.43
CA MET A 96 -12.52 -5.72 0.26
C MET A 96 -13.65 -6.53 -0.41
N GLY A 97 -14.56 -5.86 -1.11
CA GLY A 97 -15.68 -6.52 -1.80
C GLY A 97 -16.79 -6.99 -0.86
N GLN A 98 -16.86 -6.47 0.36
CA GLN A 98 -17.90 -6.75 1.35
C GLN A 98 -18.81 -5.53 1.51
N PRO A 99 -20.10 -5.60 1.08
CA PRO A 99 -20.99 -4.44 1.07
C PRO A 99 -21.43 -3.98 2.46
N ASP A 100 -21.45 -4.89 3.45
CA ASP A 100 -21.88 -4.61 4.82
C ASP A 100 -20.76 -4.05 5.70
N VAL A 101 -19.54 -3.90 5.15
CA VAL A 101 -18.41 -3.32 5.87
C VAL A 101 -18.47 -1.80 5.81
N ASP A 102 -18.71 -1.17 6.96
CA ASP A 102 -18.71 0.29 7.12
C ASP A 102 -17.67 0.71 8.18
N PRO A 103 -16.46 1.14 7.75
CA PRO A 103 -15.41 1.61 8.66
C PRO A 103 -15.80 2.84 9.50
N LEU A 104 -16.85 3.57 9.14
CA LEU A 104 -17.36 4.69 9.96
C LEU A 104 -18.25 4.22 11.11
N ALA A 105 -18.81 3.01 11.02
CA ALA A 105 -19.75 2.52 12.03
C ALA A 105 -19.03 1.96 13.26
N ARG A 106 -18.04 1.09 13.03
CA ARG A 106 -17.25 0.47 14.11
C ARG A 106 -15.98 -0.14 13.54
N VAL A 107 -14.84 0.06 14.18
CA VAL A 107 -13.60 -0.63 13.86
C VAL A 107 -13.05 -1.32 15.10
N GLY A 108 -12.03 -2.15 14.92
CA GLY A 108 -11.30 -2.74 16.05
C GLY A 108 -10.58 -1.68 16.89
N HIS A 109 -9.96 -2.11 17.97
CA HIS A 109 -9.18 -1.23 18.84
C HIS A 109 -7.88 -0.80 18.15
N TYR A 110 -7.66 0.51 18.08
CA TYR A 110 -6.37 1.06 17.67
C TYR A 110 -5.30 0.74 18.72
N VAL A 111 -4.13 0.33 18.25
CA VAL A 111 -2.94 0.09 19.07
C VAL A 111 -1.85 1.01 18.57
N GLU A 112 -1.30 1.84 19.45
CA GLU A 112 -0.20 2.73 19.09
C GLU A 112 1.08 1.91 18.84
N PRO A 113 1.99 2.38 17.97
CA PRO A 113 3.23 1.64 17.66
C PRO A 113 4.06 1.23 18.88
N ALA A 114 4.10 2.08 19.91
CA ALA A 114 4.82 1.81 21.15
C ALA A 114 4.29 0.59 21.93
N ASP A 115 2.98 0.31 21.82
CA ASP A 115 2.32 -0.80 22.51
C ASP A 115 2.22 -2.07 21.64
N TRP A 116 2.48 -1.95 20.33
CA TRP A 116 2.29 -3.01 19.35
C TRP A 116 3.11 -4.27 19.67
N ASN A 117 4.39 -4.09 20.00
CA ASN A 117 5.30 -5.20 20.29
C ASN A 117 4.84 -6.05 21.47
N ALA A 118 4.30 -5.43 22.52
CA ALA A 118 3.79 -6.13 23.69
C ALA A 118 2.53 -6.93 23.35
N LEU A 119 1.63 -6.35 22.54
CA LEU A 119 0.41 -7.03 22.11
C LEU A 119 0.73 -8.27 21.27
N ILE A 120 1.57 -8.14 20.24
CA ILE A 120 1.80 -9.23 19.29
C ILE A 120 2.61 -10.40 19.88
N ARG A 121 3.30 -10.19 21.00
CA ARG A 121 4.04 -11.22 21.74
C ARG A 121 3.20 -11.95 22.79
N ALA A 122 1.98 -11.50 23.04
CA ALA A 122 1.09 -12.18 23.98
C ALA A 122 0.64 -13.53 23.41
N GLU A 123 0.73 -14.59 24.21
CA GLU A 123 0.46 -15.97 23.75
C GLU A 123 -0.99 -16.18 23.25
N ASP A 124 -1.93 -15.37 23.74
CA ASP A 124 -3.35 -15.39 23.40
C ASP A 124 -3.72 -14.49 22.21
N VAL A 125 -2.73 -13.87 21.55
CA VAL A 125 -2.93 -13.02 20.37
C VAL A 125 -2.50 -13.77 19.10
N ALA A 126 -3.37 -13.75 18.09
CA ALA A 126 -3.02 -14.13 16.73
C ALA A 126 -2.81 -12.86 15.91
N VAL A 127 -1.64 -12.76 15.29
CA VAL A 127 -1.25 -11.61 14.48
C VAL A 127 -1.44 -11.97 13.01
N ILE A 128 -2.17 -11.16 12.25
CA ILE A 128 -2.50 -11.46 10.85
C ILE A 128 -2.07 -10.29 9.98
N ASP A 129 -1.25 -10.60 8.97
CA ASP A 129 -0.87 -9.64 7.93
C ASP A 129 -1.99 -9.53 6.91
N THR A 130 -2.59 -8.36 6.74
CA THR A 130 -3.71 -8.16 5.79
C THR A 130 -3.24 -7.70 4.41
N ARG A 131 -1.92 -7.76 4.18
CA ARG A 131 -1.30 -7.42 2.90
C ARG A 131 -1.34 -8.59 1.92
N ASN A 132 -1.04 -8.30 0.66
CA ASN A 132 -0.95 -9.33 -0.37
C ASN A 132 0.37 -10.12 -0.22
N ASP A 133 0.39 -11.33 -0.75
CA ASP A 133 1.54 -12.25 -0.76
C ASP A 133 2.89 -11.58 -1.10
N TYR A 134 2.95 -10.79 -2.17
CA TYR A 134 4.17 -10.10 -2.60
C TYR A 134 4.66 -9.02 -1.64
N GLU A 135 3.77 -8.47 -0.81
CA GLU A 135 4.12 -7.49 0.22
C GLU A 135 4.68 -8.19 1.47
N VAL A 136 4.14 -9.36 1.80
CA VAL A 136 4.60 -10.19 2.93
C VAL A 136 5.96 -10.82 2.62
N ALA A 137 6.17 -11.21 1.36
CA ALA A 137 7.40 -11.87 0.90
C ALA A 137 8.69 -11.08 1.16
N ILE A 138 8.61 -9.75 1.29
CA ILE A 138 9.80 -8.90 1.53
C ILE A 138 9.94 -8.41 2.97
N GLY A 139 8.94 -8.64 3.82
CA GLY A 139 9.02 -8.31 5.22
C GLY A 139 7.67 -8.37 5.92
N THR A 140 7.65 -8.73 7.19
CA THR A 140 6.46 -8.84 8.03
C THR A 140 6.83 -8.75 9.51
N PHE A 141 5.85 -8.74 10.41
CA PHE A 141 6.10 -8.80 11.86
C PHE A 141 6.42 -10.23 12.31
N GLU A 142 7.28 -10.36 13.32
CA GLU A 142 7.55 -11.61 14.03
C GLU A 142 6.24 -12.34 14.39
N GLY A 143 6.16 -13.63 14.03
CA GLY A 143 5.02 -14.48 14.36
C GLY A 143 3.72 -14.18 13.60
N ALA A 144 3.71 -13.23 12.65
CA ALA A 144 2.53 -12.93 11.85
C ALA A 144 2.13 -14.09 10.95
N VAL A 145 0.83 -14.37 10.90
CA VAL A 145 0.22 -15.29 9.95
C VAL A 145 0.09 -14.58 8.61
N ASP A 146 0.66 -15.17 7.57
CA ASP A 146 0.49 -14.80 6.18
C ASP A 146 -0.75 -15.50 5.59
N PRO A 147 -1.79 -14.76 5.17
CA PRO A 147 -2.93 -15.32 4.47
C PRO A 147 -2.63 -15.88 3.07
N GLN A 148 -1.50 -15.51 2.48
CA GLN A 148 -1.12 -15.84 1.10
C GLN A 148 -2.18 -15.41 0.08
N THR A 149 -2.78 -14.23 0.32
CA THR A 149 -3.80 -13.67 -0.57
C THR A 149 -3.16 -12.87 -1.70
N GLU A 150 -3.55 -13.11 -2.95
CA GLU A 150 -3.10 -12.30 -4.09
C GLU A 150 -3.71 -10.88 -4.06
N SER A 151 -4.89 -10.75 -3.44
CA SER A 151 -5.65 -9.52 -3.30
C SER A 151 -6.37 -9.45 -1.96
N PHE A 152 -6.49 -8.24 -1.40
CA PHE A 152 -7.25 -8.00 -0.17
C PHE A 152 -8.73 -8.42 -0.26
N ARG A 153 -9.29 -8.57 -1.47
CA ARG A 153 -10.63 -9.11 -1.69
C ARG A 153 -10.77 -10.58 -1.31
N ASP A 154 -9.67 -11.30 -1.23
CA ASP A 154 -9.63 -12.72 -0.91
C ASP A 154 -9.57 -12.95 0.61
N PHE A 155 -9.26 -11.90 1.38
CA PHE A 155 -9.19 -11.95 2.85
C PHE A 155 -10.47 -12.47 3.53
N PRO A 156 -11.70 -12.04 3.16
CA PRO A 156 -12.92 -12.62 3.73
C PRO A 156 -13.04 -14.13 3.53
N ALA A 157 -12.70 -14.62 2.34
CA ALA A 157 -12.77 -16.05 2.03
C ALA A 157 -11.71 -16.84 2.78
N TRP A 158 -10.49 -16.30 2.88
CA TRP A 158 -9.42 -16.86 3.69
C TRP A 158 -9.83 -16.92 5.18
N TRP A 159 -10.41 -15.85 5.71
CA TRP A 159 -10.87 -15.80 7.10
C TRP A 159 -11.89 -16.90 7.38
N GLU A 160 -12.92 -17.05 6.53
CA GLU A 160 -13.96 -18.06 6.71
C GLU A 160 -13.38 -19.49 6.75
N GLN A 161 -12.35 -19.77 5.94
CA GLN A 161 -11.68 -21.07 5.89
C GLN A 161 -10.76 -21.33 7.09
N ASN A 162 -10.34 -20.29 7.82
CA ASN A 162 -9.31 -20.37 8.85
C ASN A 162 -9.76 -19.97 10.26
N LYS A 163 -10.94 -19.34 10.41
CA LYS A 163 -11.41 -18.74 11.67
C LYS A 163 -11.38 -19.69 12.87
N ASP A 164 -11.66 -20.99 12.65
CA ASP A 164 -11.66 -22.00 13.70
C ASP A 164 -10.27 -22.17 14.36
N ARG A 165 -9.19 -21.92 13.61
CA ARG A 165 -7.81 -21.97 14.11
C ARG A 165 -7.49 -20.83 15.08
N PHE A 166 -8.31 -19.78 15.08
CA PHE A 166 -8.16 -18.61 15.93
C PHE A 166 -9.19 -18.56 17.06
N HIS A 167 -9.88 -19.67 17.32
CA HIS A 167 -10.82 -19.77 18.43
C HIS A 167 -10.12 -19.43 19.77
N ASN A 168 -10.78 -18.62 20.60
CA ASN A 168 -10.26 -18.07 21.86
C ASN A 168 -8.96 -17.24 21.72
N LYS A 169 -8.65 -16.71 20.53
CA LYS A 169 -7.55 -15.76 20.34
C LYS A 169 -8.10 -14.35 20.18
N ARG A 170 -7.37 -13.39 20.73
CA ARG A 170 -7.46 -11.98 20.35
C ARG A 170 -6.80 -11.82 18.98
N ILE A 171 -7.37 -11.00 18.10
CA ILE A 171 -6.85 -10.82 16.75
C ILE A 171 -6.18 -9.46 16.62
N ALA A 172 -4.90 -9.43 16.23
CA ALA A 172 -4.17 -8.21 15.91
C ALA A 172 -3.87 -8.16 14.42
N MET A 173 -4.31 -7.12 13.73
CA MET A 173 -4.12 -6.96 12.28
C MET A 173 -3.30 -5.73 11.92
N PHE A 174 -2.53 -5.84 10.85
CA PHE A 174 -1.76 -4.71 10.33
C PHE A 174 -1.70 -4.74 8.80
N CYS A 175 -1.34 -3.58 8.23
CA CYS A 175 -0.98 -3.40 6.84
C CYS A 175 -0.05 -2.19 6.72
N THR A 176 0.37 -1.83 5.50
CA THR A 176 1.31 -0.72 5.26
C THR A 176 0.83 0.59 5.89
N GLY A 177 -0.39 1.02 5.56
CA GLY A 177 -0.90 2.34 5.93
C GLY A 177 -1.93 2.36 7.04
N GLY A 178 -2.57 1.23 7.36
CA GLY A 178 -3.71 1.12 8.29
C GLY A 178 -5.06 0.91 7.59
N ILE A 179 -5.25 1.44 6.37
CA ILE A 179 -6.57 1.45 5.69
C ILE A 179 -7.24 0.08 5.49
N ARG A 180 -6.47 -1.00 5.25
CA ARG A 180 -7.06 -2.37 5.14
C ARG A 180 -7.56 -2.87 6.49
N CYS A 181 -6.90 -2.46 7.57
CA CYS A 181 -7.27 -2.83 8.94
C CYS A 181 -8.59 -2.19 9.38
N GLU A 182 -8.87 -0.97 8.90
CA GLU A 182 -10.17 -0.32 9.11
C GLU A 182 -11.32 -1.21 8.60
N LYS A 183 -11.16 -1.81 7.41
CA LYS A 183 -12.17 -2.72 6.83
C LYS A 183 -12.14 -4.12 7.43
N SER A 184 -10.96 -4.73 7.54
CA SER A 184 -10.85 -6.12 8.02
C SER A 184 -11.25 -6.25 9.49
N THR A 185 -10.96 -5.26 10.34
CA THR A 185 -11.40 -5.30 11.75
C THR A 185 -12.91 -5.12 11.88
N ASN A 186 -13.51 -4.18 11.13
CA ASN A 186 -14.97 -4.05 11.07
C ASN A 186 -15.63 -5.37 10.61
N PHE A 187 -15.08 -6.00 9.58
CA PHE A 187 -15.56 -7.29 9.09
C PHE A 187 -15.49 -8.38 10.17
N LEU A 188 -14.35 -8.56 10.85
CA LEU A 188 -14.19 -9.57 11.91
C LEU A 188 -15.13 -9.33 13.10
N LEU A 189 -15.34 -8.07 13.48
CA LEU A 189 -16.36 -7.71 14.48
C LEU A 189 -17.77 -8.15 14.03
N GLY A 190 -18.09 -7.97 12.74
CA GLY A 190 -19.33 -8.47 12.14
C GLY A 190 -19.44 -10.00 12.07
N GLN A 191 -18.30 -10.70 12.06
CA GLN A 191 -18.23 -12.17 12.16
C GLN A 191 -18.32 -12.69 13.61
N GLY A 192 -18.46 -11.79 14.60
CA GLY A 192 -18.59 -12.15 16.02
C GLY A 192 -17.26 -12.29 16.77
N VAL A 193 -16.13 -11.86 16.18
CA VAL A 193 -14.87 -11.77 16.94
C VAL A 193 -14.95 -10.56 17.86
N GLU A 194 -14.88 -10.77 19.16
CA GLU A 194 -15.08 -9.68 20.14
C GLU A 194 -13.86 -8.77 20.26
N GLU A 195 -12.67 -9.36 20.31
CA GLU A 195 -11.41 -8.68 20.58
C GLU A 195 -10.54 -8.59 19.32
N VAL A 196 -10.76 -7.52 18.56
CA VAL A 196 -10.02 -7.24 17.33
C VAL A 196 -9.26 -5.93 17.48
N TYR A 197 -7.96 -5.96 17.20
CA TYR A 197 -7.02 -4.87 17.33
C TYR A 197 -6.36 -4.58 15.98
N HIS A 198 -5.90 -3.35 15.78
CA HIS A 198 -5.04 -3.05 14.65
C HIS A 198 -4.04 -1.93 14.92
N LEU A 199 -2.90 -2.01 14.22
CA LEU A 199 -1.81 -1.06 14.33
C LEU A 199 -2.24 0.31 13.77
N LYS A 200 -2.32 1.30 14.65
CA LYS A 200 -2.65 2.68 14.26
C LYS A 200 -1.54 3.24 13.39
N GLY A 201 -1.91 3.75 12.21
CA GLY A 201 -0.95 4.19 11.21
C GLY A 201 -0.13 3.06 10.57
N GLY A 202 -0.46 1.78 10.80
CA GLY A 202 0.16 0.65 10.13
C GLY A 202 1.70 0.59 10.26
N ILE A 203 2.31 -0.21 9.38
CA ILE A 203 3.76 -0.46 9.39
C ILE A 203 4.56 0.84 9.21
N LEU A 204 4.08 1.77 8.37
CA LEU A 204 4.82 3.02 8.13
C LEU A 204 4.99 3.86 9.42
N LYS A 205 3.94 4.01 10.23
CA LYS A 205 4.06 4.74 11.51
C LYS A 205 4.95 3.99 12.50
N TYR A 206 4.86 2.66 12.49
CA TYR A 206 5.73 1.83 13.31
C TYR A 206 7.21 1.98 12.97
N LEU A 207 7.58 1.95 11.69
CA LEU A 207 8.96 2.13 11.24
C LEU A 207 9.50 3.54 11.49
N GLU A 208 8.62 4.53 11.58
CA GLU A 208 8.95 5.92 11.93
C GLU A 208 9.21 6.11 13.44
N GLU A 209 8.36 5.51 14.29
CA GLU A 209 8.37 5.79 15.73
C GLU A 209 9.16 4.77 16.57
N VAL A 210 9.19 3.50 16.16
CA VAL A 210 9.82 2.42 16.94
C VAL A 210 11.29 2.27 16.54
N PRO A 211 12.24 2.39 17.50
CA PRO A 211 13.65 2.18 17.23
C PRO A 211 13.93 0.79 16.67
N ALA A 212 14.83 0.70 15.68
CA ALA A 212 15.17 -0.57 15.04
C ALA A 212 15.67 -1.65 16.03
N ALA A 213 16.33 -1.24 17.12
CA ALA A 213 16.82 -2.17 18.15
C ALA A 213 15.71 -2.86 18.95
N ASP A 214 14.53 -2.23 19.05
CA ASP A 214 13.38 -2.74 19.79
C ASP A 214 12.32 -3.34 18.85
N SER A 215 12.60 -3.32 17.55
CA SER A 215 11.65 -3.67 16.50
C SER A 215 11.33 -5.16 16.46
N THR A 216 10.06 -5.47 16.16
CA THR A 216 9.57 -6.80 15.80
C THR A 216 9.37 -6.96 14.29
N TRP A 217 9.61 -5.88 13.52
CA TRP A 217 9.54 -5.91 12.06
C TRP A 217 10.77 -6.59 11.47
N GLN A 218 10.58 -7.46 10.49
CA GLN A 218 11.64 -8.18 9.79
C GLN A 218 11.57 -7.89 8.29
N GLY A 219 12.69 -7.55 7.66
CA GLY A 219 12.77 -7.21 6.24
C GLY A 219 12.34 -5.77 5.93
N GLU A 220 11.77 -5.56 4.75
CA GLU A 220 11.40 -4.25 4.20
C GLU A 220 9.88 -4.13 4.03
N CYS A 221 9.33 -2.91 4.20
CA CYS A 221 7.91 -2.66 4.01
C CYS A 221 7.60 -2.25 2.57
N PHE A 222 6.83 -3.08 1.85
CA PHE A 222 6.39 -2.75 0.49
C PHE A 222 5.60 -1.43 0.44
N VAL A 223 5.89 -0.60 -0.56
CA VAL A 223 5.16 0.64 -0.88
C VAL A 223 4.77 0.69 -2.36
N PHE A 224 3.61 1.30 -2.63
CA PHE A 224 2.95 1.28 -3.95
C PHE A 224 3.46 2.36 -4.91
N ASP A 225 4.77 2.58 -4.93
CA ASP A 225 5.44 3.57 -5.76
C ASP A 225 6.83 3.08 -6.18
N ARG A 226 7.59 3.90 -6.93
CA ARG A 226 8.88 3.44 -7.49
C ARG A 226 9.94 3.11 -6.44
N ARG A 227 9.78 3.51 -5.18
CA ARG A 227 10.70 3.10 -4.12
C ARG A 227 10.61 1.61 -3.83
N VAL A 228 9.47 0.98 -4.17
CA VAL A 228 9.15 -0.45 -3.99
C VAL A 228 9.05 -0.88 -2.52
N SER A 229 9.99 -0.45 -1.69
CA SER A 229 10.06 -0.80 -0.29
C SER A 229 10.70 0.32 0.54
N VAL A 230 10.39 0.36 1.83
CA VAL A 230 11.05 1.23 2.82
C VAL A 230 11.35 0.46 4.10
N GLY A 231 12.44 0.84 4.76
CA GLY A 231 12.87 0.28 6.05
C GLY A 231 12.60 1.22 7.23
N HIS A 232 13.28 0.96 8.35
CA HIS A 232 13.24 1.83 9.53
C HIS A 232 13.63 3.28 9.20
N GLY A 233 12.93 4.23 9.82
CA GLY A 233 13.06 5.66 9.50
C GLY A 233 12.46 6.04 8.14
N LEU A 234 11.68 5.15 7.51
CA LEU A 234 11.09 5.32 6.18
C LEU A 234 12.13 5.56 5.07
N VAL A 235 13.33 5.01 5.26
CA VAL A 235 14.42 5.06 4.29
C VAL A 235 14.11 4.11 3.13
N GLU A 236 14.43 4.52 1.90
CA GLU A 236 14.25 3.69 0.71
C GLU A 236 15.03 2.37 0.83
N GLY A 237 14.32 1.26 0.62
CA GLY A 237 14.90 -0.08 0.60
C GLY A 237 15.51 -0.43 -0.76
N PRO A 238 16.21 -1.58 -0.85
CA PRO A 238 16.96 -1.97 -2.05
C PRO A 238 16.10 -2.59 -3.15
N HIS A 239 14.84 -2.92 -2.88
CA HIS A 239 14.02 -3.69 -3.79
C HIS A 239 13.72 -2.94 -5.09
N GLU A 240 13.72 -3.67 -6.20
CA GLU A 240 13.26 -3.23 -7.49
C GLU A 240 11.97 -3.98 -7.87
N LEU A 241 11.20 -3.46 -8.82
CA LEU A 241 10.01 -4.17 -9.32
C LEU A 241 10.35 -4.96 -10.58
N CYS A 242 10.01 -6.25 -10.59
CA CYS A 242 9.93 -6.97 -11.85
C CYS A 242 8.82 -6.35 -12.72
N HIS A 243 9.18 -5.80 -13.88
CA HIS A 243 8.21 -5.15 -14.78
C HIS A 243 7.26 -6.12 -15.49
N ALA A 244 7.48 -7.43 -15.38
CA ALA A 244 6.57 -8.46 -15.86
C ALA A 244 5.50 -8.79 -14.81
N CYS A 245 5.89 -9.37 -13.67
CA CYS A 245 4.96 -9.85 -12.65
C CYS A 245 4.64 -8.85 -11.54
N ARG A 246 5.32 -7.70 -11.49
CA ARG A 246 5.13 -6.63 -10.48
C ARG A 246 5.49 -7.04 -9.05
N ARG A 247 6.15 -8.19 -8.86
CA ARG A 247 6.71 -8.58 -7.56
C ARG A 247 8.04 -7.86 -7.31
N PRO A 248 8.34 -7.52 -6.03
CA PRO A 248 9.64 -6.99 -5.66
C PRO A 248 10.73 -8.06 -5.85
N ILE A 249 11.91 -7.63 -6.31
CA ILE A 249 13.12 -8.42 -6.45
C ILE A 249 14.30 -7.64 -5.87
N LEU A 250 15.37 -8.31 -5.49
CA LEU A 250 16.60 -7.64 -5.06
C LEU A 250 17.50 -7.32 -6.28
N PRO A 251 18.41 -6.34 -6.17
CA PRO A 251 19.37 -6.04 -7.23
C PRO A 251 20.20 -7.27 -7.63
N GLU A 252 20.54 -8.13 -6.68
CA GLU A 252 21.31 -9.35 -6.93
C GLU A 252 20.54 -10.37 -7.79
N ASP A 253 19.21 -10.37 -7.72
CA ASP A 253 18.37 -11.28 -8.52
C ASP A 253 18.47 -11.00 -10.02
N ARG A 254 18.94 -9.82 -10.42
CA ARG A 254 19.18 -9.47 -11.84
C ARG A 254 20.33 -10.25 -12.46
N SER A 255 21.18 -10.85 -11.63
CA SER A 255 22.28 -11.72 -12.09
C SER A 255 21.83 -13.16 -12.35
N ARG A 256 20.60 -13.52 -11.97
CA ARG A 256 20.07 -14.87 -12.15
C ARG A 256 19.75 -15.17 -13.62
N PRO A 257 19.92 -16.42 -14.09
CA PRO A 257 19.62 -16.82 -15.48
C PRO A 257 18.17 -16.58 -15.92
N GLU A 258 17.22 -16.60 -14.98
CA GLU A 258 15.79 -16.39 -15.21
C GLU A 258 15.42 -14.92 -15.42
N TYR A 259 16.33 -14.00 -15.09
CA TYR A 259 16.08 -12.56 -15.21
C TYR A 259 16.31 -12.07 -16.63
N GLU A 260 15.28 -11.44 -17.18
CA GLU A 260 15.36 -10.66 -18.41
C GLU A 260 14.65 -9.33 -18.15
N GLU A 261 15.40 -8.22 -18.26
CA GLU A 261 14.90 -6.89 -17.93
C GLU A 261 13.60 -6.60 -18.68
N GLY A 262 12.55 -6.23 -17.95
CA GLY A 262 11.25 -5.95 -18.54
C GLY A 262 10.37 -7.18 -18.81
N VAL A 263 10.89 -8.40 -18.69
CA VAL A 263 10.30 -9.62 -19.30
C VAL A 263 10.09 -10.75 -18.31
N SER A 264 11.08 -11.07 -17.48
CA SER A 264 10.96 -12.16 -16.50
C SER A 264 11.89 -11.98 -15.31
N CYS A 265 11.54 -12.67 -14.22
CA CYS A 265 12.39 -12.85 -13.05
C CYS A 265 12.25 -14.28 -12.55
N HIS A 266 13.04 -14.66 -11.54
CA HIS A 266 13.04 -15.99 -10.94
C HIS A 266 11.68 -16.42 -10.36
N PHE A 267 10.78 -15.48 -10.06
CA PHE A 267 9.43 -15.81 -9.62
C PHE A 267 8.43 -16.08 -10.75
N CYS A 268 8.60 -15.50 -11.94
CA CYS A 268 7.54 -15.49 -12.97
C CYS A 268 7.93 -16.11 -14.31
N ILE A 269 9.15 -16.65 -14.41
CA ILE A 269 9.67 -17.25 -15.63
C ILE A 269 8.79 -18.43 -16.12
N GLU A 270 8.18 -19.17 -15.18
CA GLU A 270 7.27 -20.30 -15.44
C GLU A 270 5.78 -19.91 -15.41
N GLU A 271 5.42 -18.77 -14.81
CA GLU A 271 4.03 -18.29 -14.74
C GLU A 271 3.57 -17.59 -16.03
N THR A 272 4.52 -17.08 -16.83
CA THR A 272 4.25 -16.29 -18.02
C THR A 272 4.46 -17.10 -19.30
N SER A 273 3.52 -17.02 -20.24
CA SER A 273 3.64 -17.72 -21.52
C SER A 273 4.69 -17.07 -22.43
N GLU A 274 5.17 -17.80 -23.44
CA GLU A 274 6.07 -17.21 -24.46
C GLU A 274 5.43 -16.04 -25.22
N ALA A 275 4.10 -16.07 -25.40
CA ALA A 275 3.37 -14.96 -26.00
C ALA A 275 3.39 -13.71 -25.09
N ASP A 276 3.29 -13.89 -23.77
CA ASP A 276 3.43 -12.81 -22.80
C ASP A 276 4.85 -12.24 -22.81
N LYS A 277 5.86 -13.12 -22.80
CA LYS A 277 7.28 -12.72 -22.86
C LYS A 277 7.59 -11.95 -24.14
N ALA A 278 7.08 -12.37 -25.29
CA ALA A 278 7.23 -11.65 -26.56
C ALA A 278 6.62 -10.23 -26.48
N ARG A 279 5.42 -10.10 -25.91
CA ARG A 279 4.77 -8.80 -25.69
C ARG A 279 5.58 -7.91 -24.72
N PHE A 280 6.14 -8.50 -23.67
CA PHE A 280 6.97 -7.79 -22.70
C PHE A 280 8.30 -7.31 -23.30
N ARG A 281 8.96 -8.14 -24.11
CA ARG A 281 10.16 -7.77 -24.86
C ARG A 281 9.90 -6.62 -25.81
N GLU A 282 8.78 -6.66 -26.53
CA GLU A 282 8.41 -5.57 -27.43
C GLU A 282 8.17 -4.26 -26.65
N ARG A 283 7.46 -4.32 -25.51
CA ARG A 283 7.30 -3.16 -24.62
C ARG A 283 8.66 -2.62 -24.17
N GLN A 284 9.56 -3.48 -23.69
CA GLN A 284 10.89 -3.07 -23.22
C GLN A 284 11.73 -2.44 -24.32
N LYS A 285 11.68 -3.02 -25.53
CA LYS A 285 12.35 -2.47 -26.72
C LYS A 285 11.84 -1.06 -27.02
N GLN A 286 10.53 -0.85 -27.00
CA GLN A 286 9.97 0.47 -27.29
C GLN A 286 10.31 1.50 -26.19
N ILE A 287 10.39 1.08 -24.92
CA ILE A 287 10.89 1.93 -23.82
C ILE A 287 12.34 2.35 -24.10
N ALA A 288 13.22 1.39 -24.40
CA ALA A 288 14.62 1.67 -24.72
C ALA A 288 14.78 2.60 -25.93
N LEU A 289 13.98 2.40 -26.98
CA LEU A 289 13.97 3.26 -28.16
C LEU A 289 13.54 4.70 -27.86
N ALA A 290 12.54 4.89 -27.00
CA ALA A 290 12.12 6.24 -26.62
C ALA A 290 13.19 6.93 -25.75
N ARG A 291 13.77 6.23 -24.77
CA ARG A 291 14.89 6.74 -23.96
C ARG A 291 16.06 7.17 -24.86
N ALA A 292 16.40 6.38 -25.87
CA ALA A 292 17.44 6.72 -26.84
C ALA A 292 17.12 7.98 -27.68
N ARG A 293 15.83 8.30 -27.88
CA ARG A 293 15.38 9.53 -28.55
C ARG A 293 15.21 10.72 -27.59
N GLY A 294 15.40 10.54 -26.28
CA GLY A 294 15.07 11.54 -25.26
C GLY A 294 13.55 11.75 -25.11
N GLU A 295 12.74 10.79 -25.57
CA GLU A 295 11.29 10.80 -25.50
C GLU A 295 10.79 9.84 -24.39
N HIS A 296 9.60 10.10 -23.84
CA HIS A 296 8.97 9.19 -22.89
C HIS A 296 7.99 8.24 -23.60
N HIS A 297 8.22 6.93 -23.56
CA HIS A 297 7.35 5.96 -24.25
C HIS A 297 6.03 5.70 -23.51
N LEU A 298 6.07 5.59 -22.18
CA LEU A 298 4.93 5.17 -21.37
C LEU A 298 4.58 6.18 -20.26
N PRO A 299 3.35 6.73 -20.24
CA PRO A 299 2.89 7.56 -19.13
C PRO A 299 2.61 6.68 -17.91
N GLY A 300 3.62 6.44 -17.07
CA GLY A 300 3.48 5.58 -15.89
C GLY A 300 4.76 4.88 -15.42
N PHE A 301 5.79 4.76 -16.25
CA PHE A 301 6.89 3.82 -15.99
C PHE A 301 8.30 4.35 -16.20
N ASP A 302 8.53 5.47 -16.90
CA ASP A 302 9.90 5.98 -17.17
C ASP A 302 10.17 7.35 -16.53
N ASP A 303 11.33 7.42 -15.87
CA ASP A 303 12.06 8.49 -15.16
C ASP A 303 11.34 9.33 -14.08
#